data_AF-A0A4R3MKW2-F1
#
_entry.id   AF-A0A4R3MKW2-F1
#
_cell.length_a   1.000
_cell.length_b   1.000
_cell.length_c   1.000
_cell.angle_alpha   90.00
_cell.angle_beta   90.00
_cell.angle_gamma   90.00
#
_symmetry.space_group_name_H-M   'P 1'
#
loop_
_entity.id
_entity.type
_entity.pdbx_description
1 polymer ?
#
loop_
_entity_poly.entity_id
_entity_poly.type
_entity_poly.pdbx_seq_one_letter_code
_entity_poly.pdbx_strand_id
1 'polypeptide(L)'
;MDFLTYSLNQNNTDYYKDIANFTNIVINKSYDYKTLDPLINRFINKSSLQKNSNQRDECLLDLLMLGTFWKVYSSNADRYSCNLSKIMILLNRFSYKNRFIKKTYQSFKPLFLKQIVKSSNTNCTLVPSIDNFRRILNWLWASGEFSIELIRLEKWFDFFIESTDFHKNIREILFFSTWFDEESNFYLGKYTSNVDFYIHDLNNSNSIKKDYIFCSRKKVEYHLNMTGAEIMNRCYRESFGKTTTKFIFVPSCLRFYNNKKCQSQWTELGNSCTGCHSQCSLYKITQLGAYYNVKTKIISHESSISSNKGILSTENGTIGVIGIACVLTLLSGGWRLKNMGIAAQCVLLDYCGCSNHWLDSDQPTNINIAQLNHLLSGTIETLDNTCTSGN
;
A
#
# COMPACT_ATOMS: atom_id res chain seq x y z
N MET A 1 -20.73 -11.04 -2.35
CA MET A 1 -20.32 -9.82 -1.64
C MET A 1 -20.46 -8.64 -2.58
N ASP A 2 -21.36 -7.72 -2.25
CA ASP A 2 -21.70 -6.57 -3.11
C ASP A 2 -21.25 -5.21 -2.53
N PHE A 3 -20.48 -5.22 -1.45
CA PHE A 3 -20.08 -4.01 -0.74
C PHE A 3 -18.68 -3.54 -1.16
N LEU A 4 -18.60 -2.29 -1.59
CA LEU A 4 -17.34 -1.59 -1.80
C LEU A 4 -16.73 -1.23 -0.44
N THR A 5 -15.50 -1.68 -0.17
CA THR A 5 -14.79 -1.41 1.10
C THR A 5 -14.52 0.08 1.32
N TYR A 6 -14.08 0.77 0.28
CA TYR A 6 -13.88 2.22 0.27
C TYR A 6 -14.45 2.84 -1.00
N SER A 7 -14.73 4.14 -0.95
CA SER A 7 -15.10 4.95 -2.10
C SER A 7 -14.59 6.38 -1.94
N LEU A 8 -13.83 6.87 -2.92
CA LEU A 8 -13.29 8.24 -2.94
C LEU A 8 -14.30 9.28 -3.44
N ASN A 9 -15.40 8.83 -4.05
CA ASN A 9 -16.38 9.69 -4.74
C ASN A 9 -17.64 9.97 -3.90
N GLN A 10 -17.66 9.64 -2.61
CA GLN A 10 -18.82 9.92 -1.77
C GLN A 10 -18.93 11.44 -1.50
N ASN A 11 -20.13 11.99 -1.56
CA ASN A 11 -20.48 13.32 -1.00
C ASN A 11 -19.69 14.54 -1.54
N ASN A 12 -19.39 14.62 -2.85
CA ASN A 12 -18.61 15.75 -3.44
C ASN A 12 -17.28 16.03 -2.70
N THR A 13 -16.67 15.01 -2.11
CA THR A 13 -15.43 15.18 -1.35
C THR A 13 -14.23 15.28 -2.28
N ASP A 14 -13.27 16.12 -1.92
CA ASP A 14 -11.97 16.17 -2.56
C ASP A 14 -10.97 15.33 -1.76
N TYR A 15 -10.90 14.03 -2.08
CA TYR A 15 -9.98 13.09 -1.44
C TYR A 15 -8.54 13.58 -1.44
N TYR A 16 -8.06 14.16 -2.54
CA TYR A 16 -6.66 14.54 -2.68
C TYR A 16 -6.31 15.77 -1.83
N LYS A 17 -7.26 16.71 -1.68
CA LYS A 17 -7.12 17.80 -0.72
C LYS A 17 -7.16 17.29 0.73
N ASP A 18 -8.11 16.41 1.03
CA ASP A 18 -8.29 15.90 2.39
C ASP A 18 -7.09 15.05 2.86
N ILE A 19 -6.56 14.17 2.00
CA ILE A 19 -5.38 13.37 2.34
C ILE A 19 -4.11 14.22 2.44
N ALA A 20 -3.97 15.25 1.60
CA ALA A 20 -2.82 16.16 1.68
C ALA A 20 -2.82 16.94 3.01
N ASN A 21 -3.99 17.46 3.41
CA ASN A 21 -4.17 18.13 4.69
C ASN A 21 -3.91 17.20 5.87
N PHE A 22 -4.51 16.01 5.86
CA PHE A 22 -4.31 15.04 6.92
C PHE A 22 -2.86 14.58 7.03
N THR A 23 -2.17 14.38 5.91
CA THR A 23 -0.74 14.02 5.92
C THR A 23 0.12 15.12 6.56
N ASN A 24 -0.21 16.41 6.36
CA ASN A 24 0.45 17.52 7.07
C ASN A 24 0.23 17.41 8.58
N ILE A 25 -0.99 17.09 9.02
CA ILE A 25 -1.31 16.90 10.44
C ILE A 25 -0.47 15.75 11.01
N VAL A 26 -0.35 14.62 10.31
CA VAL A 26 0.45 13.46 10.73
C VAL A 26 1.94 13.80 10.86
N ILE A 27 2.52 14.48 9.86
CA ILE A 27 3.92 14.90 9.88
C ILE A 27 4.17 15.90 11.02
N ASN A 28 3.29 16.89 11.18
CA ASN A 28 3.42 17.89 12.25
C ASN A 28 3.28 17.25 13.63
N LYS A 29 2.30 16.36 13.80
CA LYS A 29 2.07 15.65 15.07
C LYS A 29 3.28 14.82 15.47
N SER A 30 4.02 14.24 14.53
CA SER A 30 5.18 13.42 14.88
C SER A 30 6.29 14.20 15.58
N TYR A 31 6.35 15.53 15.42
CA TYR A 31 7.29 16.39 16.15
C TYR A 31 6.92 16.60 17.63
N ASP A 32 5.65 16.38 18.01
CA ASP A 32 5.22 16.42 19.42
C ASP A 32 5.82 15.25 20.22
N TYR A 33 6.23 14.18 19.53
CA TYR A 33 6.79 12.97 20.11
C TYR A 33 8.33 13.08 20.19
N LYS A 34 8.81 13.44 21.39
CA LYS A 34 10.22 13.73 21.73
C LYS A 34 11.23 12.67 21.28
N THR A 35 10.87 11.39 21.16
CA THR A 35 11.84 10.36 20.74
C THR A 35 11.78 9.99 19.27
N LEU A 36 10.70 10.31 18.53
CA LEU A 36 10.56 9.88 17.14
C LEU A 36 11.63 10.49 16.24
N ASP A 37 11.83 11.80 16.32
CA ASP A 37 12.83 12.49 15.49
C ASP A 37 14.28 12.05 15.80
N PRO A 38 14.73 12.03 17.08
CA PRO A 38 16.04 11.49 17.41
C PRO A 38 16.21 10.03 16.98
N LEU A 39 15.17 9.21 17.10
CA LEU A 39 15.19 7.81 16.65
C LEU A 39 15.37 7.72 15.14
N ILE A 40 14.58 8.46 14.36
CA ILE A 40 14.67 8.50 12.90
C ILE A 40 16.08 8.95 12.48
N ASN A 41 16.61 10.01 13.09
CA ASN A 41 17.95 10.50 12.77
C ASN A 41 19.04 9.47 13.10
N ARG A 42 18.95 8.76 14.24
CA ARG A 42 19.87 7.66 14.57
C ARG A 42 19.79 6.53 13.56
N PHE A 43 18.57 6.13 13.17
CA PHE A 43 18.36 5.10 12.18
C PHE A 43 18.97 5.49 10.82
N ILE A 44 18.65 6.69 10.32
CA ILE A 44 19.18 7.22 9.06
C ILE A 44 20.71 7.26 9.07
N ASN A 45 21.33 7.76 10.15
CA ASN A 45 22.79 7.86 10.23
C ASN A 45 23.50 6.50 10.28
N LYS A 46 22.86 5.48 10.87
CA LYS A 46 23.42 4.12 10.95
C LYS A 46 23.19 3.33 9.67
N SER A 47 22.03 3.53 9.05
CA SER A 47 21.73 2.93 7.76
C SER A 47 22.59 3.62 6.70
N SER A 48 23.28 2.87 5.84
CA SER A 48 24.03 3.43 4.69
C SER A 48 23.12 4.03 3.60
N LEU A 49 21.94 4.52 3.98
CA LEU A 49 20.96 5.11 3.09
C LEU A 49 21.50 6.46 2.57
N GLN A 50 21.33 6.70 1.27
CA GLN A 50 21.65 7.99 0.66
C GLN A 50 20.82 9.07 1.34
N LYS A 51 21.49 10.05 1.97
CA LYS A 51 20.81 11.18 2.59
C LYS A 51 20.07 11.98 1.51
N ASN A 52 18.74 11.90 1.50
CA ASN A 52 17.88 12.79 0.74
C ASN A 52 17.01 13.62 1.70
N SER A 53 16.49 14.76 1.23
CA SER A 53 15.69 15.69 2.04
C SER A 53 14.41 15.06 2.61
N ASN A 54 13.89 14.01 1.96
CA ASN A 54 12.60 13.40 2.29
C ASN A 54 12.73 12.05 3.03
N GLN A 55 13.95 11.69 3.47
CA GLN A 55 14.27 10.42 4.13
C GLN A 55 13.52 10.26 5.46
N ARG A 56 13.34 11.37 6.17
CA ARG A 56 12.67 11.42 7.47
C ARG A 56 11.23 10.91 7.36
N ASP A 57 10.47 11.40 6.41
CA ASP A 57 9.05 11.08 6.30
C ASP A 57 8.83 9.64 5.85
N GLU A 58 9.74 9.08 5.05
CA GLU A 58 9.74 7.64 4.77
C GLU A 58 10.02 6.79 6.01
N CYS A 59 10.94 7.22 6.86
CA CYS A 59 11.22 6.55 8.12
C CYS A 59 10.06 6.70 9.11
N LEU A 60 9.40 7.87 9.14
CA LEU A 60 8.18 8.10 9.92
C LEU A 60 7.06 7.15 9.48
N LEU A 61 6.88 6.97 8.17
CA LEU A 61 5.93 6.01 7.63
C LEU A 61 6.25 4.57 8.06
N ASP A 62 7.52 4.19 8.13
CA ASP A 62 7.91 2.87 8.64
C ASP A 62 7.57 2.68 10.12
N LEU A 63 7.81 3.71 10.94
CA LEU A 63 7.48 3.68 12.37
C LEU A 63 5.96 3.64 12.58
N LEU A 64 5.20 4.41 11.80
CA LEU A 64 3.75 4.39 11.84
C LEU A 64 3.20 3.02 11.41
N MET A 65 3.78 2.42 10.37
CA MET A 65 3.47 1.05 9.94
C MET A 65 3.79 0.03 11.03
N LEU A 66 4.96 0.13 11.68
CA LEU A 66 5.35 -0.72 12.80
C LEU A 66 4.32 -0.64 13.93
N GLY A 67 3.97 0.56 14.38
CA GLY A 67 2.98 0.75 15.45
C GLY A 67 1.59 0.26 15.07
N THR A 68 1.17 0.47 13.81
CA THR A 68 -0.11 -0.02 13.28
C THR A 68 -0.15 -1.54 13.25
N PHE A 69 0.88 -2.19 12.71
CA PHE A 69 0.94 -3.65 12.62
C PHE A 69 1.09 -4.29 14.00
N TRP A 70 1.78 -3.65 14.94
CA TRP A 70 1.83 -4.11 16.31
C TRP A 70 0.43 -4.17 16.92
N LYS A 71 -0.37 -3.09 16.77
CA LYS A 71 -1.74 -3.03 17.28
C LYS A 71 -2.64 -4.06 16.60
N VAL A 72 -2.60 -4.13 15.26
CA VAL A 72 -3.49 -5.00 14.48
C VAL A 72 -3.17 -6.48 14.64
N TYR A 73 -1.88 -6.86 14.67
CA TYR A 73 -1.45 -8.25 14.59
C TYR A 73 -0.92 -8.85 15.88
N SER A 74 -0.92 -8.12 17.01
CA SER A 74 -0.50 -8.64 18.31
C SER A 74 -1.21 -9.95 18.67
N SER A 75 -2.54 -9.98 18.59
CA SER A 75 -3.28 -11.19 18.95
C SER A 75 -3.04 -12.37 18.00
N ASN A 76 -2.83 -12.09 16.70
CA ASN A 76 -2.49 -13.14 15.75
C ASN A 76 -1.10 -13.70 16.04
N ALA A 77 -0.11 -12.83 16.24
CA ALA A 77 1.25 -13.20 16.60
C ALA A 77 1.32 -13.92 17.95
N ASP A 78 0.42 -13.60 18.89
CA ASP A 78 0.39 -14.24 20.19
C ASP A 78 0.02 -15.73 20.09
N ARG A 79 -1.08 -16.00 19.39
CA ARG A 79 -1.60 -17.36 19.15
C ARG A 79 -0.72 -18.19 18.24
N TYR A 80 0.18 -17.53 17.51
CA TYR A 80 1.01 -18.16 16.51
C TYR A 80 2.37 -18.57 17.10
N SER A 81 2.52 -19.85 17.41
CA SER A 81 3.75 -20.36 18.03
C SER A 81 4.97 -20.23 17.10
N CYS A 82 6.17 -20.03 17.68
CA CYS A 82 7.42 -19.92 16.93
C CYS A 82 7.76 -21.16 16.09
N ASN A 83 7.26 -22.35 16.46
CA ASN A 83 7.47 -23.57 15.67
C ASN A 83 6.55 -23.61 14.45
N LEU A 84 5.30 -23.17 14.63
CA LEU A 84 4.31 -23.09 13.56
C LEU A 84 4.69 -22.02 12.52
N SER A 85 5.27 -20.91 12.98
CA SER A 85 5.82 -19.88 12.10
C SER A 85 6.93 -20.42 11.22
N LYS A 86 7.92 -21.11 11.78
CA LYS A 86 9.01 -21.72 11.00
C LYS A 86 8.47 -22.68 9.92
N ILE A 87 7.45 -23.48 10.24
CA ILE A 87 6.83 -24.40 9.29
C ILE A 87 6.13 -23.64 8.15
N MET A 88 5.27 -22.65 8.44
CA MET A 88 4.64 -21.85 7.38
C MET A 88 5.67 -21.06 6.59
N ILE A 89 6.73 -20.58 7.25
CA ILE A 89 7.81 -19.84 6.61
C ILE A 89 8.47 -20.72 5.54
N LEU A 90 8.83 -21.95 5.93
CA LEU A 90 9.41 -22.94 5.03
C LEU A 90 8.42 -23.30 3.91
N LEU A 91 7.14 -23.55 4.24
CA LEU A 91 6.13 -23.92 3.24
C LEU A 91 5.88 -22.82 2.20
N ASN A 92 5.80 -21.56 2.61
CA ASN A 92 5.76 -20.42 1.70
C ASN A 92 6.99 -20.44 0.76
N ARG A 93 8.22 -20.58 1.29
CA ARG A 93 9.47 -20.71 0.49
C ARG A 93 9.45 -21.89 -0.49
N PHE A 94 9.06 -23.07 -0.04
CA PHE A 94 9.08 -24.30 -0.84
C PHE A 94 7.94 -24.39 -1.86
N SER A 95 6.80 -23.72 -1.60
CA SER A 95 5.67 -23.67 -2.53
C SER A 95 6.04 -23.03 -3.88
N TYR A 96 7.12 -22.23 -3.94
CA TYR A 96 7.62 -21.67 -5.19
C TYR A 96 8.40 -22.67 -6.05
N LYS A 97 8.91 -23.77 -5.47
CA LYS A 97 9.79 -24.73 -6.15
C LYS A 97 9.10 -26.04 -6.54
N ASN A 98 8.02 -26.43 -5.85
CA ASN A 98 7.33 -27.70 -6.10
C ASN A 98 5.84 -27.51 -6.36
N ARG A 99 5.37 -27.91 -7.55
CA ARG A 99 3.98 -27.73 -8.01
C ARG A 99 2.94 -28.48 -7.17
N PHE A 100 3.28 -29.65 -6.62
CA PHE A 100 2.37 -30.44 -5.79
C PHE A 100 2.20 -29.81 -4.41
N ILE A 101 3.31 -29.46 -3.75
CA ILE A 101 3.31 -28.75 -2.46
C ILE A 101 2.60 -27.40 -2.59
N LYS A 102 2.80 -26.70 -3.70
CA LYS A 102 2.10 -25.44 -3.99
C LYS A 102 0.58 -25.61 -3.97
N LYS A 103 0.06 -26.62 -4.67
CA LYS A 103 -1.40 -26.83 -4.83
C LYS A 103 -2.07 -27.17 -3.48
N THR A 104 -1.45 -28.05 -2.69
CA THR A 104 -1.97 -28.43 -1.37
C THR A 104 -1.87 -27.28 -0.38
N TYR A 105 -0.71 -26.62 -0.31
CA TYR A 105 -0.47 -25.49 0.58
C TYR A 105 -1.41 -24.31 0.29
N GLN A 106 -1.59 -23.94 -0.98
CA GLN A 106 -2.48 -22.84 -1.37
C GLN A 106 -3.96 -23.12 -1.07
N SER A 107 -4.36 -24.38 -0.96
CA SER A 107 -5.74 -24.76 -0.61
C SER A 107 -5.97 -24.74 0.91
N PHE A 108 -4.97 -25.13 1.71
CA PHE A 108 -5.07 -25.18 3.17
C PHE A 108 -4.80 -23.84 3.86
N LYS A 109 -3.79 -23.09 3.38
CA LYS A 109 -3.32 -21.84 3.98
C LYS A 109 -4.47 -20.85 4.28
N PRO A 110 -5.42 -20.59 3.36
CA PRO A 110 -6.48 -19.62 3.62
C PRO A 110 -7.41 -20.03 4.76
N LEU A 111 -7.76 -21.32 4.87
CA LEU A 111 -8.60 -21.86 5.95
C LEU A 111 -7.90 -21.71 7.30
N PHE A 112 -6.63 -22.08 7.36
CA PHE A 112 -5.81 -22.00 8.56
C PHE A 112 -5.63 -20.55 9.03
N LEU A 113 -5.32 -19.63 8.12
CA LEU A 113 -5.20 -18.20 8.43
C LEU A 113 -6.54 -17.61 8.88
N LYS A 114 -7.66 -17.98 8.23
CA LYS A 114 -9.01 -17.57 8.64
C LYS A 114 -9.31 -17.98 10.08
N GLN A 115 -8.94 -19.20 10.48
CA GLN A 115 -9.16 -19.68 11.85
C GLN A 115 -8.34 -18.90 12.89
N ILE A 116 -7.08 -18.58 12.59
CA ILE A 116 -6.23 -17.78 13.49
C ILE A 116 -6.77 -16.35 13.62
N VAL A 117 -7.19 -15.74 12.51
CA VAL A 117 -7.77 -14.39 12.54
C VAL A 117 -9.09 -14.36 13.28
N LYS A 118 -10.01 -15.30 13.03
CA LYS A 118 -11.30 -15.36 13.73
C LYS A 118 -11.16 -15.59 15.24
N SER A 119 -10.19 -16.41 15.64
CA SER A 119 -9.95 -16.69 17.06
C SER A 119 -9.19 -15.57 17.77
N SER A 120 -8.61 -14.62 17.02
CA SER A 120 -7.87 -13.51 17.62
C SER A 120 -8.79 -12.59 18.44
N ASN A 121 -8.31 -12.19 19.62
CA ASN A 121 -9.02 -11.27 20.49
C ASN A 121 -8.48 -9.87 20.23
N THR A 122 -9.35 -8.95 19.79
CA THR A 122 -8.97 -7.57 19.46
C THR A 122 -8.40 -6.79 20.65
N ASN A 123 -8.62 -7.26 21.88
CA ASN A 123 -8.13 -6.61 23.10
C ASN A 123 -6.76 -7.14 23.57
N CYS A 124 -6.15 -8.08 22.84
CA CYS A 124 -4.84 -8.62 23.18
C CYS A 124 -3.72 -7.84 22.46
N THR A 125 -2.98 -7.06 23.23
CA THR A 125 -1.78 -6.34 22.79
C THR A 125 -0.54 -6.99 23.40
N LEU A 126 0.42 -7.38 22.55
CA LEU A 126 1.68 -7.93 23.02
C LEU A 126 2.47 -6.84 23.74
N VAL A 127 3.01 -7.19 24.92
CA VAL A 127 3.89 -6.30 25.68
C VAL A 127 5.09 -5.93 24.80
N PRO A 128 5.48 -4.65 24.72
CA PRO A 128 6.61 -4.26 23.89
C PRO A 128 7.93 -4.88 24.38
N SER A 129 8.48 -5.81 23.58
CA SER A 129 9.79 -6.42 23.76
C SER A 129 10.38 -6.79 22.41
N ILE A 130 11.71 -6.96 22.31
CA ILE A 130 12.36 -7.41 21.08
C ILE A 130 11.82 -8.78 20.64
N ASP A 131 11.55 -9.69 21.59
CA ASP A 131 10.97 -11.00 21.29
C ASP A 131 9.57 -10.90 20.70
N ASN A 132 8.73 -10.01 21.23
CA ASN A 132 7.39 -9.80 20.70
C ASN A 132 7.42 -9.08 19.35
N PHE A 133 8.41 -8.20 19.10
CA PHE A 133 8.62 -7.66 17.76
C PHE A 133 8.95 -8.79 16.77
N ARG A 134 9.86 -9.70 17.15
CA ARG A 134 10.17 -10.89 16.34
C ARG A 134 8.94 -11.76 16.08
N ARG A 135 8.04 -11.93 17.06
CA ARG A 135 6.78 -12.68 16.88
C ARG A 135 5.86 -12.03 15.86
N ILE A 136 5.75 -10.70 15.87
CA ILE A 136 4.97 -9.95 14.87
C ILE A 136 5.57 -10.16 13.48
N LEU A 137 6.89 -10.01 13.32
CA LEU A 137 7.56 -10.26 12.03
C LEU A 137 7.32 -11.69 11.54
N ASN A 138 7.43 -12.68 12.43
CA ASN A 138 7.17 -14.08 12.09
C ASN A 138 5.72 -14.31 11.60
N TRP A 139 4.74 -13.65 12.21
CA TRP A 139 3.34 -13.70 11.76
C TRP A 139 3.18 -13.07 10.37
N LEU A 140 3.71 -11.85 10.18
CA LEU A 140 3.66 -11.15 8.89
C LEU A 140 4.30 -12.00 7.78
N TRP A 141 5.46 -12.61 8.08
CA TRP A 141 6.14 -13.52 7.16
C TRP A 141 5.29 -14.74 6.83
N ALA A 142 4.75 -15.42 7.85
CA ALA A 142 3.93 -16.61 7.67
C ALA A 142 2.64 -16.35 6.89
N SER A 143 2.06 -15.15 7.02
CA SER A 143 0.89 -14.74 6.24
C SER A 143 1.18 -14.68 4.74
N GLY A 144 2.41 -14.33 4.36
CA GLY A 144 2.85 -14.22 2.96
C GLY A 144 2.33 -13.00 2.20
N GLU A 145 1.65 -12.06 2.86
CA GLU A 145 1.03 -10.87 2.22
C GLU A 145 1.86 -9.58 2.35
N PHE A 146 2.92 -9.58 3.17
CA PHE A 146 3.64 -8.36 3.58
C PHE A 146 5.11 -8.34 3.13
N SER A 147 5.40 -8.93 1.97
CA SER A 147 6.80 -9.19 1.58
C SER A 147 7.66 -7.92 1.49
N ILE A 148 7.08 -6.78 1.10
CA ILE A 148 7.80 -5.52 0.95
C ILE A 148 7.90 -4.78 2.28
N GLU A 149 6.81 -4.76 3.05
CA GLU A 149 6.73 -4.20 4.39
C GLU A 149 7.73 -4.88 5.34
N LEU A 150 7.85 -6.21 5.25
CA LEU A 150 8.80 -7.01 6.03
C LEU A 150 10.24 -6.57 5.81
N ILE A 151 10.66 -6.34 4.57
CA ILE A 151 12.03 -5.88 4.26
C ILE A 151 12.35 -4.58 5.00
N ARG A 152 11.34 -3.71 5.20
CA ARG A 152 11.51 -2.44 5.90
C ARG A 152 11.52 -2.63 7.41
N LEU A 153 10.58 -3.41 7.94
CA LEU A 153 10.49 -3.69 9.37
C LEU A 153 11.66 -4.52 9.90
N GLU A 154 12.25 -5.41 9.09
CA GLU A 154 13.46 -6.17 9.44
C GLU A 154 14.66 -5.24 9.64
N LYS A 155 14.82 -4.18 8.83
CA LYS A 155 15.87 -3.17 9.05
C LYS A 155 15.71 -2.44 10.38
N TRP A 156 14.46 -2.09 10.73
CA TRP A 156 14.16 -1.50 12.03
C TRP A 156 14.41 -2.48 13.17
N PHE A 157 14.06 -3.75 12.99
CA PHE A 157 14.32 -4.80 13.96
C PHE A 157 15.82 -4.98 14.24
N ASP A 158 16.64 -5.08 13.19
CA ASP A 158 18.10 -5.16 13.31
C ASP A 158 18.68 -3.91 14.00
N PHE A 159 18.18 -2.73 13.66
CA PHE A 159 18.55 -1.50 14.34
C PHE A 159 18.23 -1.54 15.84
N PHE A 160 17.05 -2.05 16.21
CA PHE A 160 16.59 -2.09 17.59
C PHE A 160 17.24 -3.17 18.46
N ILE A 161 17.68 -4.29 17.88
CA ILE A 161 18.45 -5.32 18.62
C ILE A 161 19.71 -4.70 19.25
N GLU A 162 20.33 -3.77 18.53
CA GLU A 162 21.55 -3.11 18.97
C GLU A 162 21.27 -1.84 19.82
N SER A 163 20.00 -1.52 20.10
CA SER A 163 19.60 -0.31 20.81
C SER A 163 19.24 -0.59 22.27
N THR A 164 19.76 0.22 23.19
CA THR A 164 19.41 0.17 24.62
C THR A 164 18.04 0.77 24.93
N ASP A 165 17.48 1.59 24.02
CA ASP A 165 16.29 2.40 24.28
C ASP A 165 15.01 1.80 23.68
N PHE A 166 15.03 0.53 23.28
CA PHE A 166 13.92 -0.11 22.56
C PHE A 166 12.56 0.13 23.24
N HIS A 167 12.45 -0.17 24.55
CA HIS A 167 11.20 -0.04 25.30
C HIS A 167 10.62 1.38 25.30
N LYS A 168 11.48 2.40 25.35
CA LYS A 168 11.06 3.81 25.31
C LYS A 168 10.55 4.16 23.93
N ASN A 169 11.35 3.86 22.90
CA ASN A 169 11.04 4.17 21.51
C ASN A 169 9.76 3.47 21.03
N ILE A 170 9.63 2.17 21.31
CA ILE A 170 8.46 1.40 20.86
C ILE A 170 7.18 1.88 21.54
N ARG A 171 7.24 2.27 22.82
CA ARG A 171 6.08 2.82 23.52
C ARG A 171 5.60 4.10 22.85
N GLU A 172 6.53 4.96 22.46
CA GLU A 172 6.20 6.22 21.79
C GLU A 172 5.65 6.00 20.39
N ILE A 173 6.21 5.04 19.63
CA ILE A 173 5.68 4.58 18.35
C ILE A 173 4.22 4.08 18.48
N LEU A 174 3.92 3.32 19.55
CA LEU A 174 2.58 2.80 19.81
C LEU A 174 1.58 3.90 20.22
N PHE A 175 2.03 4.92 20.96
CA PHE A 175 1.18 6.08 21.25
C PHE A 175 0.89 6.88 19.98
N PHE A 176 1.90 7.11 19.15
CA PHE A 176 1.72 7.79 17.87
C PHE A 176 0.76 7.02 16.94
N SER A 177 0.89 5.70 16.83
CA SER A 177 -0.02 4.89 16.01
C SER A 177 -1.44 4.82 16.58
N THR A 178 -1.60 4.88 17.90
CA THR A 178 -2.93 4.94 18.55
C THR A 178 -3.62 6.25 18.24
N TRP A 179 -2.91 7.37 18.39
CA TRP A 179 -3.42 8.69 17.98
C TRP A 179 -3.77 8.70 16.48
N PHE A 180 -2.89 8.16 15.63
CA PHE A 180 -3.15 8.11 14.19
C PHE A 180 -4.42 7.33 13.85
N ASP A 181 -4.69 6.21 14.52
CA ASP A 181 -5.91 5.41 14.29
C ASP A 181 -7.17 6.25 14.55
N GLU A 182 -7.23 6.93 15.70
CA GLU A 182 -8.34 7.79 16.09
C GLU A 182 -8.49 8.98 15.13
N GLU A 183 -7.41 9.71 14.88
CA GLU A 183 -7.41 10.92 14.06
C GLU A 183 -7.72 10.59 12.58
N SER A 184 -7.13 9.53 12.04
CA SER A 184 -7.39 9.12 10.67
C SER A 184 -8.83 8.69 10.45
N ASN A 185 -9.48 8.11 11.46
CA ASN A 185 -10.90 7.80 11.37
C ASN A 185 -11.77 9.06 11.31
N PHE A 186 -11.38 10.14 12.00
CA PHE A 186 -12.08 11.42 11.90
C PHE A 186 -11.95 12.04 10.49
N TYR A 187 -10.73 12.11 9.95
CA TYR A 187 -10.49 12.76 8.65
C TYR A 187 -10.85 11.89 7.44
N LEU A 188 -10.48 10.61 7.47
CA LEU A 188 -10.55 9.70 6.32
C LEU A 188 -11.66 8.66 6.44
N GLY A 189 -12.29 8.53 7.62
CA GLY A 189 -13.26 7.46 7.89
C GLY A 189 -14.51 7.50 7.00
N LYS A 190 -14.81 8.66 6.39
CA LYS A 190 -15.87 8.81 5.38
C LYS A 190 -15.59 8.02 4.10
N TYR A 191 -14.32 7.86 3.72
CA TYR A 191 -13.93 7.10 2.52
C TYR A 191 -13.98 5.60 2.74
N THR A 192 -13.88 5.14 3.98
CA THR A 192 -13.70 3.73 4.38
C THR A 192 -14.84 3.24 5.27
N SER A 193 -16.02 3.87 5.16
CA SER A 193 -17.20 3.63 6.01
C SER A 193 -17.70 2.19 5.99
N ASN A 194 -17.48 1.46 4.89
CA ASN A 194 -17.95 0.10 4.69
C ASN A 194 -16.92 -1.00 5.06
N VAL A 195 -15.70 -0.64 5.48
CA VAL A 195 -14.64 -1.63 5.75
C VAL A 195 -15.06 -2.62 6.83
N ASP A 196 -15.59 -2.13 7.95
CA ASP A 196 -15.94 -3.01 9.08
C ASP A 196 -17.12 -3.93 8.74
N PHE A 197 -18.10 -3.41 8.00
CA PHE A 197 -19.22 -4.20 7.48
C PHE A 197 -18.74 -5.29 6.53
N TYR A 198 -17.85 -4.95 5.59
CA TYR A 198 -17.26 -5.92 4.66
C TYR A 198 -16.49 -7.03 5.39
N ILE A 199 -15.68 -6.68 6.40
CA ILE A 199 -14.94 -7.66 7.19
C ILE A 199 -15.90 -8.57 7.97
N HIS A 200 -16.97 -8.02 8.54
CA HIS A 200 -17.99 -8.80 9.21
C HIS A 200 -18.63 -9.82 8.26
N ASP A 201 -19.03 -9.40 7.06
CA ASP A 201 -19.59 -10.29 6.04
C ASP A 201 -18.57 -11.35 5.56
N LEU A 202 -17.32 -10.95 5.28
CA LEU A 202 -16.23 -11.86 4.92
C LEU A 202 -15.99 -12.94 5.99
N ASN A 203 -16.06 -12.56 7.27
CA ASN A 203 -15.92 -13.49 8.38
C ASN A 203 -17.08 -14.48 8.43
N ASN A 204 -18.31 -14.03 8.21
CA ASN A 204 -19.51 -14.87 8.26
C ASN A 204 -19.75 -15.69 6.99
N SER A 205 -19.10 -15.31 5.88
CA SER A 205 -19.18 -16.04 4.63
C SER A 205 -18.58 -17.45 4.73
N ASN A 206 -19.27 -18.42 4.11
CA ASN A 206 -18.75 -19.78 3.89
C ASN A 206 -17.65 -19.82 2.82
N SER A 207 -17.50 -18.76 2.02
CA SER A 207 -16.43 -18.65 1.04
C SER A 207 -15.07 -18.44 1.73
N ILE A 208 -14.05 -19.12 1.22
CA ILE A 208 -12.67 -18.97 1.65
C ILE A 208 -11.91 -18.28 0.53
N LYS A 209 -11.75 -16.95 0.64
CA LYS A 209 -10.90 -16.20 -0.28
C LYS A 209 -9.45 -16.61 -0.11
N LYS A 210 -8.73 -16.78 -1.23
CA LYS A 210 -7.30 -17.15 -1.22
C LYS A 210 -6.46 -16.11 -0.49
N ASP A 211 -6.76 -14.84 -0.74
CA ASP A 211 -6.04 -13.70 -0.17
C ASP A 211 -6.79 -13.18 1.07
N TYR A 212 -7.18 -14.10 1.97
CA TYR A 212 -8.03 -13.80 3.12
C TYR A 212 -7.44 -12.69 3.99
N ILE A 213 -6.14 -12.78 4.31
CA ILE A 213 -5.45 -11.78 5.13
C ILE A 213 -5.54 -10.39 4.49
N PHE A 214 -5.25 -10.30 3.20
CA PHE A 214 -5.36 -9.07 2.42
C PHE A 214 -6.78 -8.51 2.38
N CYS A 215 -7.80 -9.37 2.23
CA CYS A 215 -9.20 -8.95 2.24
C CYS A 215 -9.69 -8.58 3.66
N SER A 216 -9.06 -9.10 4.71
CA SER A 216 -9.44 -8.87 6.11
C SER A 216 -8.77 -7.66 6.77
N ARG A 217 -8.04 -6.85 5.99
CA ARG A 217 -7.33 -5.64 6.44
C ARG A 217 -8.26 -4.67 7.16
N LYS A 218 -7.83 -4.17 8.31
CA LYS A 218 -8.60 -3.26 9.16
C LYS A 218 -8.64 -1.85 8.58
N LYS A 219 -9.64 -1.06 9.00
CA LYS A 219 -9.85 0.33 8.56
C LYS A 219 -8.59 1.20 8.69
N VAL A 220 -7.89 1.11 9.82
CA VAL A 220 -6.61 1.82 10.05
C VAL A 220 -5.53 1.48 9.01
N GLU A 221 -5.53 0.26 8.46
CA GLU A 221 -4.57 -0.13 7.43
C GLU A 221 -4.90 0.51 6.07
N TYR A 222 -6.18 0.78 5.77
CA TYR A 222 -6.55 1.60 4.62
C TYR A 222 -6.05 3.02 4.80
N HIS A 223 -6.24 3.62 5.97
CA HIS A 223 -5.79 4.99 6.25
C HIS A 223 -4.26 5.10 6.24
N LEU A 224 -3.54 4.10 6.76
CA LEU A 224 -2.09 3.99 6.67
C LEU A 224 -1.64 3.98 5.21
N ASN A 225 -2.30 3.20 4.35
CA ASN A 225 -1.96 3.14 2.93
C ASN A 225 -2.30 4.44 2.18
N MET A 226 -3.43 5.09 2.49
CA MET A 226 -3.78 6.40 1.93
C MET A 226 -2.74 7.46 2.29
N THR A 227 -2.38 7.54 3.58
CA THR A 227 -1.38 8.49 4.09
C THR A 227 0.01 8.16 3.54
N GLY A 228 0.36 6.87 3.51
CA GLY A 228 1.62 6.38 2.97
C GLY A 228 1.79 6.70 1.49
N ALA A 229 0.74 6.53 0.68
CA ALA A 229 0.77 6.90 -0.74
C ALA A 229 1.02 8.41 -0.94
N GLU A 230 0.42 9.27 -0.10
CA GLU A 230 0.65 10.71 -0.16
C GLU A 230 2.07 11.08 0.30
N ILE A 231 2.59 10.47 1.38
CA ILE A 231 3.99 10.63 1.80
C ILE A 231 4.92 10.21 0.67
N MET A 232 4.71 9.05 0.04
CA MET A 232 5.53 8.58 -1.08
C MET A 232 5.49 9.54 -2.27
N ASN A 233 4.31 10.06 -2.61
CA ASN A 233 4.18 11.06 -3.68
C ASN A 233 5.04 12.28 -3.41
N ARG A 234 5.05 12.79 -2.18
CA ARG A 234 5.92 13.91 -1.76
C ARG A 234 7.39 13.53 -1.82
N CYS A 235 7.76 12.42 -1.18
CA CYS A 235 9.15 11.97 -1.08
C CYS A 235 9.79 11.74 -2.46
N TYR A 236 9.02 11.19 -3.41
CA TYR A 236 9.51 10.79 -4.72
C TYR A 236 9.19 11.80 -5.84
N ARG A 237 8.59 12.94 -5.51
CA ARG A 237 8.19 13.95 -6.51
C ARG A 237 9.37 14.45 -7.33
N GLU A 238 10.45 14.84 -6.64
CA GLU A 238 11.63 15.41 -7.29
C GLU A 238 12.33 14.36 -8.17
N SER A 239 12.54 13.15 -7.66
CA SER A 239 13.19 12.08 -8.42
C SER A 239 12.33 11.65 -9.61
N PHE A 240 11.00 11.62 -9.47
CA PHE A 240 10.08 11.36 -10.57
C PHE A 240 10.12 12.46 -11.63
N GLY A 241 10.18 13.73 -11.23
CA GLY A 241 10.30 14.86 -12.16
C GLY A 241 11.54 14.76 -13.05
N LYS A 242 12.66 14.29 -12.50
CA LYS A 242 13.95 14.09 -13.19
C LYS A 242 13.99 12.86 -14.12
N THR A 243 12.91 12.09 -14.23
CA THR A 243 12.86 10.90 -15.09
C THR A 243 12.72 11.27 -16.57
N THR A 244 13.53 10.64 -17.42
CA THR A 244 13.51 10.84 -18.88
C THR A 244 12.35 10.08 -19.54
N THR A 245 12.02 8.90 -19.01
CA THR A 245 10.97 8.03 -19.56
C THR A 245 9.92 7.77 -18.50
N LYS A 246 8.65 8.00 -18.84
CA LYS A 246 7.53 7.82 -17.90
C LYS A 246 6.55 6.77 -18.41
N PHE A 247 5.96 6.02 -17.47
CA PHE A 247 4.89 5.06 -17.72
C PHE A 247 3.70 5.29 -16.77
N ILE A 248 2.50 4.94 -17.24
CA ILE A 248 1.32 4.80 -16.37
C ILE A 248 1.02 3.30 -16.27
N PHE A 249 1.06 2.76 -15.06
CA PHE A 249 0.68 1.37 -14.78
C PHE A 249 -0.73 1.33 -14.24
N VAL A 250 -1.59 0.55 -14.89
CA VAL A 250 -3.03 0.49 -14.60
C VAL A 250 -3.51 -0.94 -14.35
N PRO A 251 -4.45 -1.17 -13.42
CA PRO A 251 -5.02 -2.48 -13.16
C PRO A 251 -6.07 -2.86 -14.21
N SER A 252 -6.38 -4.16 -14.29
CA SER A 252 -7.42 -4.68 -15.19
C SER A 252 -8.83 -4.23 -14.82
N CYS A 253 -9.11 -3.84 -13.57
CA CYS A 253 -10.42 -3.39 -13.12
C CYS A 253 -10.87 -2.02 -13.68
N LEU A 254 -9.99 -1.30 -14.41
CA LEU A 254 -10.34 -0.08 -15.16
C LEU A 254 -10.95 -0.36 -16.53
N ARG A 255 -11.06 -1.63 -16.92
CA ARG A 255 -11.68 -2.06 -18.18
C ARG A 255 -13.20 -1.94 -18.08
N PHE A 256 -13.82 -1.51 -19.16
CA PHE A 256 -15.27 -1.48 -19.31
C PHE A 256 -15.81 -2.86 -19.72
N TYR A 257 -16.92 -3.30 -19.10
CA TYR A 257 -17.47 -4.65 -19.27
C TYR A 257 -18.96 -4.70 -19.68
N ASN A 258 -19.51 -3.62 -20.24
CA ASN A 258 -20.93 -3.59 -20.64
C ASN A 258 -21.09 -4.16 -22.07
N ASN A 259 -21.50 -5.44 -22.19
CA ASN A 259 -21.76 -6.24 -23.41
C ASN A 259 -20.65 -6.31 -24.50
N LYS A 260 -19.64 -5.44 -24.45
CA LYS A 260 -18.47 -5.42 -25.33
C LYS A 260 -17.25 -5.88 -24.54
N LYS A 261 -16.61 -6.96 -24.99
CA LYS A 261 -15.36 -7.45 -24.39
C LYS A 261 -14.23 -6.46 -24.68
N CYS A 262 -13.43 -6.14 -23.66
CA CYS A 262 -12.22 -5.35 -23.83
C CYS A 262 -11.31 -6.00 -24.88
N GLN A 263 -10.92 -5.24 -25.90
CA GLN A 263 -10.04 -5.71 -26.98
C GLN A 263 -8.56 -5.39 -26.70
N SER A 264 -8.16 -5.32 -25.42
CA SER A 264 -6.75 -5.10 -25.08
C SER A 264 -5.90 -6.23 -25.67
N GLN A 265 -4.79 -5.87 -26.31
CA GLN A 265 -3.89 -6.83 -26.92
C GLN A 265 -2.66 -7.03 -26.06
N TRP A 266 -2.18 -8.28 -26.02
CA TRP A 266 -0.90 -8.57 -25.42
C TRP A 266 0.20 -8.00 -26.31
N THR A 267 1.10 -7.23 -25.71
CA THR A 267 2.35 -6.75 -26.31
C THR A 267 3.51 -7.30 -25.49
N GLU A 268 4.72 -7.25 -26.03
CA GLU A 268 5.94 -7.60 -25.27
C GLU A 268 6.03 -6.86 -23.93
N LEU A 269 5.47 -5.65 -23.87
CA LEU A 269 5.47 -4.76 -22.70
C LEU A 269 4.30 -5.00 -21.72
N GLY A 270 3.52 -6.07 -21.91
CA GLY A 270 2.25 -6.33 -21.22
C GLY A 270 1.02 -6.00 -22.05
N ASN A 271 -0.17 -6.07 -21.44
CA ASN A 271 -1.41 -5.77 -22.15
C ASN A 271 -1.54 -4.26 -22.41
N SER A 272 -1.86 -3.89 -23.65
CA SER A 272 -2.04 -2.51 -24.09
C SER A 272 -3.50 -2.23 -24.50
N CYS A 273 -3.96 -1.02 -24.21
CA CYS A 273 -5.30 -0.57 -24.61
C CYS A 273 -5.34 -0.28 -26.12
N THR A 274 -6.38 -0.76 -26.81
CA THR A 274 -6.62 -0.54 -28.25
C THR A 274 -7.66 0.53 -28.54
N GLY A 275 -8.27 1.12 -27.50
CA GLY A 275 -9.29 2.16 -27.65
C GLY A 275 -10.66 1.69 -28.10
N CYS A 276 -11.03 0.44 -27.80
CA CYS A 276 -12.31 -0.16 -28.17
C CYS A 276 -13.59 0.56 -27.67
N HIS A 277 -13.51 1.45 -26.68
CA HIS A 277 -14.68 2.18 -26.15
C HIS A 277 -14.31 3.52 -25.50
N SER A 278 -14.93 4.62 -25.94
CA SER A 278 -14.60 5.98 -25.50
C SER A 278 -15.00 6.28 -24.04
N GLN A 279 -16.05 5.63 -23.52
CA GLN A 279 -16.47 5.81 -22.12
C GLN A 279 -15.63 5.01 -21.12
N CYS A 280 -14.73 4.13 -21.57
CA CYS A 280 -13.89 3.30 -20.71
C CYS A 280 -12.85 4.15 -19.96
N SER A 281 -12.73 3.99 -18.63
CA SER A 281 -11.74 4.68 -17.80
C SER A 281 -10.32 4.45 -18.32
N LEU A 282 -9.99 3.19 -18.69
CA LEU A 282 -8.70 2.85 -19.30
C LEU A 282 -8.44 3.61 -20.61
N TYR A 283 -9.45 3.83 -21.45
CA TYR A 283 -9.29 4.60 -22.69
C TYR A 283 -8.94 6.06 -22.37
N LYS A 284 -9.68 6.69 -21.46
CA LYS A 284 -9.44 8.08 -21.04
C LYS A 284 -8.03 8.27 -20.48
N ILE A 285 -7.58 7.35 -19.62
CA ILE A 285 -6.23 7.34 -19.07
C ILE A 285 -5.18 7.18 -20.18
N THR A 286 -5.41 6.27 -21.13
CA THR A 286 -4.49 6.02 -22.25
C THR A 286 -4.36 7.25 -23.14
N GLN A 287 -5.47 7.93 -23.45
CA GLN A 287 -5.47 9.16 -24.24
C GLN A 287 -4.73 10.29 -23.52
N LEU A 288 -4.98 10.47 -22.22
CA LEU A 288 -4.29 11.48 -21.44
C LEU A 288 -2.78 11.20 -21.35
N GLY A 289 -2.39 9.94 -21.13
CA GLY A 289 -0.98 9.53 -21.17
C GLY A 289 -0.33 9.84 -22.53
N ALA A 290 -1.00 9.48 -23.63
CA ALA A 290 -0.50 9.73 -24.98
C ALA A 290 -0.31 11.23 -25.27
N TYR A 291 -1.22 12.09 -24.78
CA TYR A 291 -1.09 13.55 -24.88
C TYR A 291 0.21 14.08 -24.24
N TYR A 292 0.66 13.48 -23.14
CA TYR A 292 1.92 13.82 -22.46
C TYR A 292 3.12 12.95 -22.91
N ASN A 293 3.00 12.18 -24.00
CA ASN A 293 4.01 11.22 -24.45
C ASN A 293 4.40 10.17 -23.39
N VAL A 294 3.43 9.75 -22.58
CA VAL A 294 3.59 8.75 -21.51
C VAL A 294 2.86 7.45 -21.88
N LYS A 295 3.60 6.34 -21.91
CA LYS A 295 3.06 5.03 -22.30
C LYS A 295 2.20 4.44 -21.17
N THR A 296 0.97 4.04 -21.47
CA THR A 296 0.09 3.32 -20.51
C THR A 296 0.21 1.81 -20.68
N LYS A 297 0.36 1.07 -19.57
CA LYS A 297 0.47 -0.40 -19.55
C LYS A 297 -0.42 -1.04 -18.50
N ILE A 298 -1.16 -2.07 -18.91
CA ILE A 298 -2.06 -2.81 -18.02
C ILE A 298 -1.26 -3.87 -17.26
N ILE A 299 -1.21 -3.73 -15.95
CA ILE A 299 -0.54 -4.62 -15.00
C ILE A 299 -1.64 -5.38 -14.24
N SER A 300 -1.80 -6.67 -14.54
CA SER A 300 -2.88 -7.48 -13.95
C SER A 300 -2.61 -7.91 -12.51
N HIS A 301 -1.34 -8.02 -12.09
CA HIS A 301 -0.95 -8.37 -10.72
C HIS A 301 0.35 -7.69 -10.30
N GLU A 302 0.56 -7.47 -9.00
CA GLU A 302 1.79 -6.88 -8.45
C GLU A 302 3.05 -7.69 -8.84
N SER A 303 2.93 -9.02 -8.92
CA SER A 303 3.99 -9.91 -9.41
C SER A 303 4.44 -9.60 -10.84
N SER A 304 3.56 -8.99 -11.65
CA SER A 304 3.87 -8.59 -13.02
C SER A 304 4.81 -7.38 -13.10
N ILE A 305 4.96 -6.60 -12.02
CA ILE A 305 5.93 -5.50 -11.95
C ILE A 305 7.36 -6.06 -12.07
N SER A 306 7.65 -7.19 -11.41
CA SER A 306 8.97 -7.82 -11.47
C SER A 306 9.25 -8.56 -12.78
N SER A 307 8.23 -9.15 -13.42
CA SER A 307 8.41 -9.71 -14.77
C SER A 307 8.68 -8.62 -15.81
N ASN A 308 8.29 -7.38 -15.53
CA ASN A 308 8.57 -6.24 -16.38
C ASN A 308 9.94 -5.59 -16.14
N LYS A 309 10.80 -6.20 -15.31
CA LYS A 309 12.17 -5.72 -15.11
C LYS A 309 12.98 -5.70 -16.41
N GLY A 310 12.74 -6.67 -17.30
CA GLY A 310 13.32 -6.71 -18.65
C GLY A 310 12.90 -5.52 -19.52
N ILE A 311 11.64 -5.09 -19.38
CA ILE A 311 11.03 -3.97 -20.12
C ILE A 311 11.57 -2.62 -19.65
N LEU A 312 11.74 -2.50 -18.33
CA LEU A 312 12.33 -1.31 -17.73
C LEU A 312 13.84 -1.24 -17.99
N SER A 313 14.52 -2.38 -18.20
CA SER A 313 15.94 -2.39 -18.54
C SER A 313 16.27 -2.10 -20.01
N THR A 314 15.28 -2.13 -20.92
CA THR A 314 15.49 -1.82 -22.36
C THR A 314 15.32 -0.34 -22.69
N GLU A 315 14.73 0.45 -21.79
CA GLU A 315 14.55 1.88 -21.99
C GLU A 315 15.82 2.60 -21.53
N ASN A 316 16.34 3.50 -22.38
CA ASN A 316 17.49 4.33 -22.03
C ASN A 316 17.07 5.44 -21.06
N GLY A 317 17.84 5.65 -19.99
CA GLY A 317 17.67 6.75 -19.05
C GLY A 317 16.93 6.39 -17.77
N THR A 318 16.49 7.40 -17.02
CA THR A 318 15.84 7.26 -15.72
C THR A 318 14.34 7.07 -15.89
N ILE A 319 13.77 6.07 -15.22
CA ILE A 319 12.37 5.69 -15.39
C ILE A 319 11.50 6.17 -14.24
N GLY A 320 10.37 6.78 -14.60
CA GLY A 320 9.30 7.17 -13.71
C GLY A 320 8.04 6.34 -13.98
N VAL A 321 7.33 5.96 -12.92
CA VAL A 321 6.06 5.23 -13.03
C VAL A 321 4.98 5.94 -12.22
N ILE A 322 3.85 6.25 -12.86
CA ILE A 322 2.61 6.56 -12.16
C ILE A 322 1.86 5.23 -11.99
N GLY A 323 1.88 4.69 -10.77
CA GLY A 323 1.14 3.51 -10.38
C GLY A 323 -0.29 3.87 -10.01
N ILE A 324 -1.25 3.30 -10.74
CA ILE A 324 -2.67 3.36 -10.39
C ILE A 324 -3.04 2.04 -9.73
N ALA A 325 -3.61 2.06 -8.52
CA ALA A 325 -4.02 0.83 -7.86
C ALA A 325 -5.03 1.06 -6.72
N CYS A 326 -5.51 -0.03 -6.15
CA CYS A 326 -6.33 -0.01 -4.94
C CYS A 326 -5.50 0.49 -3.74
N VAL A 327 -6.16 1.15 -2.77
CA VAL A 327 -5.53 1.68 -1.54
C VAL A 327 -4.48 0.72 -0.95
N LEU A 328 -4.85 -0.52 -0.66
CA LEU A 328 -4.00 -1.50 0.05
C LEU A 328 -2.82 -2.07 -0.76
N THR A 329 -2.62 -1.64 -2.02
CA THR A 329 -1.57 -2.17 -2.91
C THR A 329 -0.58 -1.11 -3.38
N LEU A 330 -0.86 0.17 -3.13
CA LEU A 330 -0.01 1.26 -3.61
C LEU A 330 1.31 1.34 -2.86
N LEU A 331 1.28 1.15 -1.54
CA LEU A 331 2.46 1.25 -0.70
C LEU A 331 3.49 0.16 -1.05
N SER A 332 3.05 -1.11 -1.07
CA SER A 332 3.89 -2.24 -1.46
C SER A 332 4.43 -2.08 -2.90
N GLY A 333 3.55 -1.70 -3.85
CA GLY A 333 3.91 -1.49 -5.25
C GLY A 333 4.93 -0.37 -5.44
N GLY A 334 4.76 0.78 -4.80
CA GLY A 334 5.67 1.91 -4.91
C GLY A 334 7.03 1.64 -4.25
N TRP A 335 7.07 0.96 -3.10
CA TRP A 335 8.33 0.53 -2.50
C TRP A 335 9.05 -0.54 -3.32
N ARG A 336 8.30 -1.43 -3.98
CA ARG A 336 8.86 -2.39 -4.94
C ARG A 336 9.54 -1.67 -6.10
N LEU A 337 8.90 -0.65 -6.67
CA LEU A 337 9.49 0.20 -7.71
C LEU A 337 10.73 0.94 -7.20
N LYS A 338 10.68 1.51 -5.99
CA LYS A 338 11.85 2.15 -5.36
C LYS A 338 13.03 1.20 -5.22
N ASN A 339 12.79 -0.04 -4.77
CA ASN A 339 13.83 -1.07 -4.66
C ASN A 339 14.43 -1.47 -6.03
N MET A 340 13.73 -1.17 -7.12
CA MET A 340 14.20 -1.34 -8.50
C MET A 340 14.87 -0.08 -9.06
N GLY A 341 15.02 0.99 -8.26
CA GLY A 341 15.57 2.27 -8.71
C GLY A 341 14.61 3.11 -9.55
N ILE A 342 13.31 2.82 -9.50
CA ILE A 342 12.28 3.50 -10.29
C ILE A 342 11.53 4.48 -9.40
N ALA A 343 11.48 5.74 -9.83
CA ALA A 343 10.72 6.76 -9.13
C ALA A 343 9.23 6.55 -9.36
N ALA A 344 8.45 6.46 -8.27
CA ALA A 344 7.02 6.17 -8.34
C ALA A 344 6.19 7.38 -7.91
N GLN A 345 5.02 7.54 -8.55
CA GLN A 345 3.90 8.34 -8.07
C GLN A 345 2.67 7.44 -8.01
N CYS A 346 1.75 7.75 -7.10
CA CYS A 346 0.60 6.94 -6.74
C CYS A 346 -0.69 7.69 -7.06
N VAL A 347 -1.59 7.03 -7.80
CA VAL A 347 -2.97 7.46 -8.01
C VAL A 347 -3.88 6.34 -7.53
N LEU A 348 -4.89 6.67 -6.74
CA LEU A 348 -5.83 5.69 -6.21
C LEU A 348 -6.94 5.47 -7.23
N LEU A 349 -7.42 4.23 -7.26
CA LEU A 349 -8.74 3.95 -7.81
C LEU A 349 -9.80 4.57 -6.90
N ASP A 350 -10.93 4.97 -7.48
CA ASP A 350 -12.04 5.52 -6.71
C ASP A 350 -12.65 4.47 -5.78
N TYR A 351 -12.62 3.18 -6.15
CA TYR A 351 -13.03 2.07 -5.30
C TYR A 351 -12.46 0.72 -5.77
N CYS A 352 -12.61 -0.30 -4.92
CA CYS A 352 -12.21 -1.68 -5.19
C CYS A 352 -13.27 -2.46 -5.97
N GLY A 353 -13.14 -2.52 -7.30
CA GLY A 353 -14.13 -3.19 -8.16
C GLY A 353 -13.82 -4.62 -8.60
N CYS A 354 -12.68 -5.23 -8.23
CA CYS A 354 -12.33 -6.54 -8.79
C CYS A 354 -12.97 -7.73 -8.05
N SER A 355 -13.43 -8.72 -8.82
CA SER A 355 -13.99 -9.97 -8.33
C SER A 355 -12.95 -10.92 -7.71
N ASN A 356 -11.70 -10.81 -8.18
CA ASN A 356 -10.61 -11.62 -7.65
C ASN A 356 -10.37 -11.41 -6.15
N HIS A 357 -10.65 -10.20 -5.64
CA HIS A 357 -10.36 -9.85 -4.24
C HIS A 357 -11.59 -9.36 -3.49
N TRP A 358 -12.46 -8.54 -4.10
CA TRP A 358 -13.45 -7.76 -3.35
C TRP A 358 -14.88 -8.23 -3.61
N LEU A 359 -15.30 -8.22 -4.86
CA LEU A 359 -16.69 -8.45 -5.27
C LEU A 359 -16.92 -9.89 -5.77
N ASP A 360 -18.17 -10.26 -6.04
CA ASP A 360 -18.48 -11.53 -6.72
C ASP A 360 -18.38 -11.39 -8.25
N SER A 361 -18.55 -10.18 -8.76
CA SER A 361 -18.41 -9.84 -10.18
C SER A 361 -17.59 -8.56 -10.35
N ASP A 362 -16.78 -8.49 -11.41
CA ASP A 362 -16.00 -7.28 -11.70
C ASP A 362 -16.91 -6.08 -11.93
N GLN A 363 -16.65 -4.99 -11.21
CA GLN A 363 -17.23 -3.68 -11.42
C GLN A 363 -16.16 -2.71 -11.95
N PRO A 364 -16.38 -2.04 -13.10
CA PRO A 364 -15.45 -1.05 -13.61
C PRO A 364 -15.30 0.10 -12.62
N THR A 365 -14.08 0.40 -12.19
CA THR A 365 -13.79 1.58 -11.37
C THR A 365 -13.30 2.74 -12.23
N ASN A 366 -13.07 3.89 -11.61
CA ASN A 366 -12.44 5.06 -12.21
C ASN A 366 -11.31 5.58 -11.31
N ILE A 367 -10.74 6.73 -11.70
CA ILE A 367 -9.75 7.49 -10.94
C ILE A 367 -10.13 8.98 -10.97
N ASN A 368 -9.50 9.75 -10.09
CA ASN A 368 -9.43 11.19 -10.24
C ASN A 368 -8.52 11.57 -11.43
N ILE A 369 -9.12 11.96 -12.56
CA ILE A 369 -8.41 12.36 -13.78
C ILE A 369 -7.63 13.67 -13.58
N ALA A 370 -8.13 14.59 -12.76
CA ALA A 370 -7.43 15.85 -12.48
C ALA A 370 -6.11 15.60 -11.75
N GLN A 371 -6.09 14.67 -10.79
CA GLN A 371 -4.85 14.26 -10.12
C GLN A 371 -3.86 13.62 -11.10
N LEU A 372 -4.32 12.72 -11.98
CA LEU A 372 -3.43 12.14 -12.98
C LEU A 372 -2.84 13.22 -13.90
N ASN A 373 -3.67 14.18 -14.33
CA ASN A 373 -3.24 15.31 -15.15
C ASN A 373 -2.20 16.18 -14.44
N HIS A 374 -2.40 16.49 -13.16
CA HIS A 374 -1.43 17.22 -12.33
C HIS A 374 -0.08 16.50 -12.27
N LEU A 375 -0.07 15.18 -12.07
CA LEU A 375 1.17 14.40 -12.04
C LEU A 375 1.88 14.31 -13.40
N LEU A 376 1.13 14.32 -14.51
CA LEU A 376 1.68 14.26 -15.87
C LEU A 376 2.21 15.60 -16.38
N SER A 377 1.51 16.70 -16.06
CA SER A 377 1.89 18.06 -16.45
C SER A 377 3.14 18.57 -15.74
N GLY A 378 3.49 17.98 -14.59
CA GLY A 378 4.65 18.40 -13.80
C GLY A 378 4.49 19.78 -13.18
N THR A 379 3.29 20.35 -13.19
CA THR A 379 3.01 21.65 -12.60
C THR A 379 3.11 21.53 -11.09
N ILE A 380 4.11 22.20 -10.51
CA ILE A 380 4.24 22.36 -9.06
C ILE A 380 3.28 23.50 -8.70
N GLU A 381 2.02 23.22 -8.44
CA GLU A 381 1.22 24.18 -7.70
C GLU A 381 1.71 24.18 -6.26
N THR A 382 2.56 25.15 -5.93
CA THR A 382 2.75 25.60 -4.57
C THR A 382 1.39 26.04 -4.06
N LEU A 383 0.74 25.20 -3.26
CA LEU A 383 -0.27 25.65 -2.30
C LEU A 383 0.43 26.49 -1.22
N ASP A 384 1.03 27.61 -1.63
CA ASP A 384 1.50 28.65 -0.73
C ASP A 384 0.32 29.57 -0.45
N ASN A 385 -0.12 29.51 0.80
CA ASN A 385 -1.03 30.47 1.41
C ASN A 385 -0.41 31.87 1.34
N THR A 386 -0.71 32.65 0.31
CA THR A 386 -0.69 34.11 0.42
C THR A 386 -1.98 34.58 1.07
N CYS A 387 -2.07 34.39 2.39
CA CYS A 387 -2.78 35.36 3.22
C CYS A 387 -1.92 36.63 3.30
N THR A 388 -1.84 37.37 2.20
CA THR A 388 -1.53 38.80 2.27
C THR A 388 -2.78 39.47 2.81
N SER A 389 -2.73 39.79 4.10
CA SER A 389 -3.61 40.73 4.76
C SER A 389 -3.71 42.03 3.95
N GLY A 390 -4.85 42.23 3.32
CA GLY A 390 -5.30 43.51 2.80
C GLY A 390 -6.37 44.07 3.72
N ASN A 391 -6.09 45.30 4.18
CA ASN A 391 -6.86 46.20 5.05
C ASN A 391 -6.66 46.06 6.55
#